data_AF-A0A1Q9VSC9-F1
#
_entry.id   AF-A0A1Q9VSC9-F1
#
_cell.length_a   1.000
_cell.length_b   1.000
_cell.length_c   1.000
_cell.angle_alpha   90.00
_cell.angle_beta   90.00
_cell.angle_gamma   90.00
#
_symmetry.space_group_name_H-M   'P 1'
#
loop_
_entity.id
_entity.type
_entity.pdbx_description
1 polymer ?
#
loop_
_entity_poly.entity_id
_entity_poly.type
_entity_poly.pdbx_seq_one_letter_code
_entity_poly.pdbx_strand_id
1 'polypeptide(L)'
;MTDNRIRDRRQIADIVGAPAIGTISTSDNLSGSAGSHVLDFAAAPVIAAEQFRELRTNLRFLDVDNPPTVIAVTSGMPGEGKSTLATNLALALADDGERVCLVDADLRRPRVADYLGGDLQSEVGLSTVLSGAAGVDDIVQESGRDGLTVVTSGPQPPNPAELLGSRRFRDVLTDLDARYDYVIVDASPVIPVTDAALVSSAVDGLILAVSHGDTTVDQLTRTTSNLTQVGAHVLGTVFTMTPKSEGKGYYRNGYGYGNTAAAVQRSSQAATASEPAAQPARHGVDAADSSDAASRETVGADR
;
A
#
# COMPACT_ATOMS: atom_id res chain seq x y z
N MET A 1 4.65 2.57 -32.71
CA MET A 1 3.65 2.50 -31.62
C MET A 1 4.32 3.06 -30.38
N THR A 2 3.74 4.10 -29.78
CA THR A 2 4.21 4.62 -28.50
C THR A 2 3.87 3.61 -27.42
N ASP A 3 4.83 3.31 -26.56
CA ASP A 3 4.62 2.43 -25.41
C ASP A 3 3.64 3.11 -24.43
N ASN A 4 2.43 2.56 -24.30
CA ASN A 4 1.34 3.12 -23.48
C ASN A 4 1.22 2.41 -22.12
N ARG A 5 2.28 1.73 -21.65
CA ARG A 5 2.30 1.05 -20.35
C ARG A 5 2.59 2.02 -19.21
N ILE A 6 1.91 1.79 -18.10
CA ILE A 6 2.10 2.53 -16.85
C ILE A 6 3.46 2.17 -16.26
N ARG A 7 4.31 3.19 -16.06
CA ARG A 7 5.61 3.09 -15.38
C ARG A 7 5.81 4.13 -14.29
N ASP A 8 4.93 5.13 -14.23
CA ASP A 8 5.00 6.21 -13.24
C ASP A 8 3.76 6.16 -12.33
N ARG A 9 4.01 6.16 -11.02
CA ARG A 9 2.98 6.22 -10.00
C ARG A 9 2.18 7.53 -10.05
N ARG A 10 2.78 8.65 -10.48
CA ARG A 10 2.05 9.92 -10.63
C ARG A 10 0.96 9.81 -11.67
N GLN A 11 1.26 9.15 -12.79
CA GLN A 11 0.30 8.89 -13.85
C GLN A 11 -0.90 8.05 -13.35
N ILE A 12 -0.67 7.13 -12.41
CA ILE A 12 -1.76 6.36 -11.79
C ILE A 12 -2.69 7.28 -11.01
N ALA A 13 -2.14 8.13 -10.13
CA ALA A 13 -2.93 9.04 -9.32
C ALA A 13 -3.74 10.02 -10.18
N ASP A 14 -3.14 10.54 -11.27
CA ASP A 14 -3.81 11.46 -12.20
C ASP A 14 -4.98 10.79 -12.94
N ILE A 15 -4.84 9.53 -13.35
CA ILE A 15 -5.89 8.80 -14.08
C ILE A 15 -7.00 8.35 -13.13
N VAL A 16 -6.65 7.81 -11.97
CA VAL A 16 -7.60 7.19 -11.04
C VAL A 16 -8.30 8.23 -10.17
N GLY A 17 -7.65 9.36 -9.90
CA GLY A 17 -8.18 10.38 -8.99
C GLY A 17 -8.10 9.96 -7.51
N ALA A 18 -7.27 8.97 -7.18
CA ALA A 18 -7.08 8.45 -5.82
C ALA A 18 -5.59 8.48 -5.44
N PRO A 19 -5.24 8.63 -4.14
CA PRO A 19 -3.85 8.64 -3.72
C PRO A 19 -3.21 7.29 -4.03
N ALA A 20 -1.96 7.32 -4.45
CA ALA A 20 -1.16 6.12 -4.45
C ALA A 20 -0.66 5.89 -3.02
N ILE A 21 -0.91 4.71 -2.47
CA ILE A 21 -0.74 4.39 -1.04
C ILE A 21 0.34 3.33 -0.79
N GLY A 22 0.91 2.77 -1.86
CA GLY A 22 1.95 1.77 -1.71
C GLY A 22 2.61 1.41 -3.02
N THR A 23 3.72 0.69 -2.90
CA THR A 23 4.46 0.13 -4.03
C THR A 23 5.02 -1.20 -3.60
N ILE A 24 4.69 -2.26 -4.34
CA ILE A 24 5.18 -3.62 -4.09
C ILE A 24 6.15 -3.97 -5.21
N SER A 25 7.39 -4.27 -4.85
CA SER A 25 8.42 -4.65 -5.81
C SER A 25 8.40 -6.15 -6.08
N THR A 26 8.87 -6.54 -7.27
CA THR A 26 9.10 -7.95 -7.56
C THR A 26 10.10 -8.53 -6.55
N SER A 27 9.75 -9.67 -5.97
CA SER A 27 10.61 -10.39 -5.03
C SER A 27 10.51 -11.88 -5.28
N ASP A 28 11.60 -12.59 -5.00
CA ASP A 28 11.71 -14.02 -5.22
C ASP A 28 10.73 -14.76 -4.28
N ASN A 29 10.45 -14.16 -3.12
CA ASN A 29 9.41 -14.54 -2.17
C ASN A 29 7.98 -14.25 -2.66
N LEU A 30 7.75 -13.61 -3.80
CA LEU A 30 6.41 -13.35 -4.34
C LEU A 30 6.24 -13.85 -5.78
N SER A 31 7.28 -14.43 -6.39
CA SER A 31 7.29 -14.90 -7.77
C SER A 31 7.37 -16.43 -7.88
N GLY A 32 6.26 -17.08 -8.23
CA GLY A 32 6.14 -18.29 -9.06
C GLY A 32 6.91 -19.59 -8.70
N SER A 33 6.16 -20.70 -8.72
CA SER A 33 6.49 -22.15 -8.67
C SER A 33 7.38 -22.71 -7.55
N ALA A 34 8.26 -21.91 -6.93
CA ALA A 34 9.03 -22.28 -5.75
C ALA A 34 9.00 -21.20 -4.65
N GLY A 35 8.42 -20.02 -4.92
CA GLY A 35 8.15 -18.97 -3.96
C GLY A 35 6.73 -19.06 -3.39
N SER A 36 6.63 -18.97 -2.06
CA SER A 36 5.37 -18.81 -1.33
C SER A 36 4.75 -17.47 -1.70
N HIS A 37 3.58 -17.39 -2.34
CA HIS A 37 2.88 -16.10 -2.62
C HIS A 37 2.55 -15.28 -1.34
N VAL A 38 2.92 -15.82 -0.18
CA VAL A 38 2.74 -15.34 1.16
C VAL A 38 4.10 -15.01 1.78
N LEU A 39 4.23 -13.82 2.35
CA LEU A 39 5.39 -13.41 3.11
C LEU A 39 5.34 -13.96 4.53
N ASP A 40 6.51 -14.28 5.07
CA ASP A 40 6.70 -14.50 6.49
C ASP A 40 7.19 -13.20 7.12
N PHE A 41 6.30 -12.50 7.82
CA PHE A 41 6.61 -11.23 8.48
C PHE A 41 7.51 -11.39 9.71
N ALA A 42 7.58 -12.59 10.29
CA ALA A 42 8.46 -12.92 11.41
C ALA A 42 9.88 -13.32 10.97
N ALA A 43 10.06 -13.65 9.69
CA ALA A 43 11.37 -13.98 9.12
C ALA A 43 12.27 -12.75 8.93
N ALA A 44 13.51 -12.99 8.50
CA ALA A 44 14.50 -11.94 8.24
C ALA A 44 13.93 -10.83 7.32
N PRO A 45 14.34 -9.56 7.52
CA PRO A 45 13.75 -8.42 6.82
C PRO A 45 13.90 -8.56 5.31
N VAL A 46 12.76 -8.71 4.62
CA VAL A 46 12.65 -8.70 3.16
C VAL A 46 11.99 -7.40 2.72
N ILE A 47 12.46 -6.85 1.59
CA ILE A 47 11.99 -5.55 1.06
C ILE A 47 10.46 -5.52 0.91
N ALA A 48 9.86 -6.64 0.48
CA ALA A 48 8.42 -6.73 0.31
C ALA A 48 7.66 -6.63 1.65
N ALA A 49 8.18 -7.22 2.74
CA ALA A 49 7.52 -7.17 4.04
C ALA A 49 7.44 -5.73 4.58
N GLU A 50 8.52 -4.96 4.44
CA GLU A 50 8.53 -3.53 4.79
C GLU A 50 7.56 -2.72 3.91
N GLN A 51 7.45 -3.04 2.61
CA GLN A 51 6.47 -2.40 1.72
C GLN A 51 5.02 -2.68 2.16
N PHE A 52 4.73 -3.88 2.67
CA PHE A 52 3.42 -4.19 3.24
C PHE A 52 3.19 -3.53 4.61
N ARG A 53 4.22 -3.40 5.45
CA ARG A 53 4.16 -2.60 6.70
C ARG A 53 3.90 -1.12 6.43
N GLU A 54 4.51 -0.56 5.40
CA GLU A 54 4.25 0.80 4.92
C GLU A 54 2.80 0.92 4.41
N LEU A 55 2.36 -0.01 3.55
CA LEU A 55 0.98 -0.02 3.03
C LEU A 55 -0.05 -0.07 4.16
N ARG A 56 0.14 -0.94 5.15
CA ARG A 56 -0.68 -1.02 6.36
C ARG A 56 -0.74 0.31 7.11
N THR A 57 0.41 0.96 7.27
CA THR A 57 0.50 2.26 7.94
C THR A 57 -0.27 3.33 7.17
N ASN A 58 -0.10 3.38 5.84
CA ASN A 58 -0.81 4.34 4.98
C ASN A 58 -2.32 4.09 4.99
N LEU A 59 -2.76 2.84 5.03
CA LEU A 59 -4.19 2.48 5.11
C LEU A 59 -4.86 3.09 6.34
N ARG A 60 -4.19 3.07 7.51
CA ARG A 60 -4.70 3.69 8.75
C ARG A 60 -4.89 5.21 8.67
N PHE A 61 -4.22 5.87 7.72
CA PHE A 61 -4.29 7.32 7.54
C PHE A 61 -5.17 7.76 6.36
N LEU A 62 -5.85 6.84 5.67
CA LEU A 62 -6.67 7.17 4.51
C LEU A 62 -7.97 7.90 4.88
N ASP A 63 -8.61 7.50 5.98
CA ASP A 63 -9.77 8.19 6.53
C ASP A 63 -9.70 8.12 8.06
N VAL A 64 -9.40 9.26 8.69
CA VAL A 64 -9.23 9.35 10.15
C VAL A 64 -10.59 9.41 10.85
N ASP A 65 -11.61 9.94 10.18
CA ASP A 65 -12.92 10.16 10.78
C ASP A 65 -13.82 8.92 10.64
N ASN A 66 -13.70 8.19 9.53
CA ASN A 66 -14.34 6.89 9.29
C ASN A 66 -13.33 5.89 8.70
N PRO A 67 -12.45 5.30 9.54
CA PRO A 67 -11.48 4.34 9.04
C PRO A 67 -12.18 3.13 8.41
N PRO A 68 -11.88 2.76 7.16
CA PRO A 68 -12.52 1.64 6.49
C PRO A 68 -12.09 0.33 7.15
N THR A 69 -13.05 -0.54 7.47
CA THR A 69 -12.81 -1.85 8.08
C THR A 69 -13.07 -2.97 7.08
N VAL A 70 -14.03 -2.81 6.16
CA VAL A 70 -14.30 -3.74 5.07
C VAL A 70 -13.71 -3.19 3.77
N ILE A 71 -12.62 -3.78 3.30
CA ILE A 71 -11.83 -3.26 2.16
C ILE A 71 -11.69 -4.32 1.08
N ALA A 72 -12.12 -3.98 -0.13
CA ALA A 72 -11.87 -4.82 -1.30
C ALA A 72 -10.51 -4.52 -1.94
N VAL A 73 -9.86 -5.55 -2.46
CA VAL A 73 -8.68 -5.44 -3.33
C VAL A 73 -9.04 -5.98 -4.71
N THR A 74 -8.84 -5.16 -5.74
CA THR A 74 -9.13 -5.53 -7.12
C THR A 74 -8.06 -4.98 -8.06
N SER A 75 -8.19 -5.25 -9.36
CA SER A 75 -7.31 -4.77 -10.42
C SER A 75 -8.10 -4.59 -11.72
N GLY A 76 -7.51 -3.94 -12.72
CA GLY A 76 -8.15 -3.79 -14.03
C GLY A 76 -8.23 -5.12 -14.78
N MET A 77 -7.12 -5.87 -14.76
CA MET A 77 -6.92 -7.10 -15.51
C MET A 77 -6.43 -8.25 -14.62
N PRO A 78 -6.67 -9.52 -15.01
CA PRO A 78 -6.07 -10.67 -14.33
C PRO A 78 -4.54 -10.58 -14.34
N GLY A 79 -3.91 -11.01 -13.25
CA GLY A 79 -2.45 -11.10 -13.14
C GLY A 79 -1.76 -9.86 -12.60
N GLU A 80 -2.49 -8.79 -12.25
CA GLU A 80 -1.89 -7.54 -11.73
C GLU A 80 -1.55 -7.59 -10.23
N GLY A 81 -1.56 -8.78 -9.61
CA GLY A 81 -1.11 -8.99 -8.23
C GLY A 81 -2.16 -8.73 -7.13
N LYS A 82 -3.44 -8.53 -7.47
CA LYS A 82 -4.52 -8.28 -6.51
C LYS A 82 -4.62 -9.31 -5.37
N SER A 83 -4.53 -10.61 -5.67
CA SER A 83 -4.66 -11.68 -4.67
C SER A 83 -3.44 -11.72 -3.76
N THR A 84 -2.25 -11.55 -4.33
CA THR A 84 -1.01 -11.41 -3.55
C THR A 84 -1.05 -10.17 -2.65
N LEU A 85 -1.57 -9.05 -3.16
CA LEU A 85 -1.75 -7.82 -2.40
C LEU A 85 -2.75 -8.01 -1.26
N ALA A 86 -3.92 -8.61 -1.52
CA ALA A 86 -4.94 -8.87 -0.52
C ALA A 86 -4.43 -9.78 0.60
N THR A 87 -3.84 -10.93 0.24
CA THR A 87 -3.34 -11.89 1.23
C THR A 87 -2.24 -11.30 2.11
N ASN A 88 -1.26 -10.61 1.53
CA ASN A 88 -0.15 -10.07 2.30
C ASN A 88 -0.50 -8.79 3.05
N LEU A 89 -1.48 -8.00 2.60
CA LEU A 89 -2.03 -6.91 3.38
C LEU A 89 -2.75 -7.46 4.63
N ALA A 90 -3.57 -8.51 4.47
CA ALA A 90 -4.24 -9.16 5.59
C ALA A 90 -3.24 -9.72 6.61
N LEU A 91 -2.16 -10.35 6.15
CA LEU A 91 -1.07 -10.83 7.01
C LEU A 91 -0.33 -9.69 7.71
N ALA A 92 -0.06 -8.58 7.02
CA ALA A 92 0.62 -7.43 7.64
C ALA A 92 -0.23 -6.76 8.73
N LEU A 93 -1.56 -6.74 8.56
CA LEU A 93 -2.52 -6.29 9.57
C LEU A 93 -2.53 -7.24 10.77
N ALA A 94 -2.62 -8.55 10.53
CA ALA A 94 -2.59 -9.58 11.57
C ALA A 94 -1.26 -9.59 12.36
N ASP A 95 -0.12 -9.39 11.69
CA ASP A 95 1.22 -9.23 12.30
C ASP A 95 1.29 -8.03 13.26
N ASP A 96 0.41 -7.03 13.10
CA ASP A 96 0.29 -5.89 14.02
C ASP A 96 -0.64 -6.17 15.22
N GLY A 97 -1.22 -7.37 15.30
CA GLY A 97 -2.14 -7.79 16.36
C GLY A 97 -3.62 -7.53 16.07
N GLU A 98 -3.97 -7.08 14.87
CA GLU A 98 -5.38 -6.91 14.46
C GLU A 98 -6.04 -8.27 14.22
N ARG A 99 -7.33 -8.40 14.52
CA ARG A 99 -8.12 -9.57 14.11
C ARG A 99 -8.57 -9.36 12.69
N VAL A 100 -8.10 -10.19 11.75
CA VAL A 100 -8.33 -9.99 10.32
C VAL A 100 -9.07 -11.17 9.73
N CYS A 101 -10.10 -10.91 8.92
CA CYS A 101 -10.73 -11.90 8.06
C CYS A 101 -10.39 -11.63 6.59
N LEU A 102 -9.75 -12.59 5.92
CA LEU A 102 -9.53 -12.55 4.47
C LEU A 102 -10.61 -13.36 3.74
N VAL A 103 -11.35 -12.70 2.85
CA VAL A 103 -12.44 -13.29 2.08
C VAL A 103 -12.04 -13.41 0.60
N ASP A 104 -12.06 -14.62 0.06
CA ASP A 104 -11.87 -14.86 -1.39
C ASP A 104 -13.21 -14.70 -2.12
N ALA A 105 -13.47 -13.49 -2.63
CA ALA A 105 -14.65 -13.16 -3.42
C ALA A 105 -14.40 -13.27 -4.94
N ASP A 106 -13.22 -13.73 -5.39
CA ASP A 106 -12.98 -14.07 -6.79
C ASP A 106 -13.49 -15.49 -7.08
N LEU A 107 -14.83 -15.63 -7.06
CA LEU A 107 -15.53 -16.91 -7.27
C LEU A 107 -15.26 -17.57 -8.63
N ARG A 108 -14.58 -16.87 -9.55
CA ARG A 108 -14.23 -17.36 -10.89
C ARG A 108 -12.83 -17.94 -10.96
N ARG A 109 -11.89 -17.36 -10.23
CA ARG A 109 -10.48 -17.77 -10.21
C ARG A 109 -9.91 -17.60 -8.79
N PRO A 110 -10.43 -18.35 -7.81
CA PRO A 110 -10.00 -18.23 -6.43
C PRO A 110 -8.52 -18.61 -6.29
N ARG A 111 -7.83 -17.95 -5.37
CA ARG A 111 -6.37 -18.11 -5.16
C ARG A 111 -5.96 -18.13 -3.71
N VAL A 112 -6.81 -17.65 -2.79
CA VAL A 112 -6.41 -17.45 -1.38
C VAL A 112 -6.03 -18.77 -0.72
N ALA A 113 -6.82 -19.83 -0.91
CA ALA A 113 -6.53 -21.15 -0.36
C ALA A 113 -5.20 -21.72 -0.91
N ASP A 114 -4.97 -21.61 -2.22
CA ASP A 114 -3.72 -22.04 -2.86
C ASP A 114 -2.50 -21.29 -2.31
N TYR A 115 -2.66 -20.00 -1.99
CA TYR A 115 -1.58 -19.14 -1.52
C TYR A 115 -1.21 -19.40 -0.07
N LEU A 116 -2.21 -19.53 0.80
CA LEU A 116 -2.00 -19.79 2.22
C LEU A 116 -1.65 -21.25 2.51
N GLY A 117 -2.12 -22.18 1.66
CA GLY A 117 -1.90 -23.61 1.82
C GLY A 117 -2.49 -24.13 3.14
N GLY A 118 -1.86 -25.16 3.71
CA GLY A 118 -2.30 -25.79 4.95
C GLY A 118 -3.59 -26.60 4.80
N ASP A 119 -4.38 -26.64 5.87
CA ASP A 119 -5.62 -27.43 5.96
C ASP A 119 -6.88 -26.65 5.54
N LEU A 120 -6.71 -25.51 4.83
CA LEU A 120 -7.83 -24.71 4.34
C LEU A 120 -8.69 -25.51 3.35
N GLN A 121 -9.97 -25.64 3.66
CA GLN A 121 -10.96 -26.34 2.87
C GLN A 121 -11.56 -25.41 1.81
N SER A 122 -11.60 -25.87 0.57
CA SER A 122 -12.20 -25.14 -0.57
C SER A 122 -13.55 -25.71 -1.03
N GLU A 123 -14.01 -26.82 -0.44
CA GLU A 123 -15.29 -27.46 -0.77
C GLU A 123 -16.50 -26.74 -0.14
N VAL A 124 -16.26 -25.98 0.92
CA VAL A 124 -17.27 -25.20 1.65
C VAL A 124 -16.68 -23.81 1.91
N GLY A 125 -17.35 -22.77 1.39
CA GLY A 125 -16.85 -21.41 1.46
C GLY A 125 -17.93 -20.39 1.11
N LEU A 126 -17.52 -19.19 0.69
CA LEU A 126 -18.41 -18.06 0.43
C LEU A 126 -19.61 -18.45 -0.45
N SER A 127 -19.38 -19.12 -1.59
CA SER A 127 -20.45 -19.52 -2.50
C SER A 127 -21.48 -20.46 -1.86
N THR A 128 -21.05 -21.32 -0.93
CA THR A 128 -21.92 -22.24 -0.17
C THR A 128 -22.88 -21.47 0.74
N VAL A 129 -22.39 -20.43 1.43
CA VAL A 129 -23.26 -19.55 2.23
C VAL A 129 -24.17 -18.72 1.34
N LEU A 130 -23.64 -18.12 0.26
CA LEU A 130 -24.45 -17.27 -0.62
C LEU A 130 -25.61 -18.05 -1.27
N SER A 131 -25.40 -19.33 -1.59
CA SER A 131 -26.46 -20.23 -2.07
C SER A 131 -27.43 -20.70 -0.98
N GLY A 132 -27.08 -20.53 0.30
CA GLY A 132 -27.93 -20.86 1.45
C GLY A 132 -27.77 -22.28 1.96
N ALA A 133 -26.70 -22.97 1.55
CA ALA A 133 -26.39 -24.32 1.97
C ALA A 133 -25.66 -24.39 3.33
N ALA A 134 -25.16 -23.26 3.83
CA ALA A 134 -24.43 -23.14 5.10
C ALA A 134 -24.62 -21.75 5.74
N GLY A 135 -24.24 -21.61 7.00
CA GLY A 135 -24.09 -20.34 7.72
C GLY A 135 -22.66 -19.80 7.69
N VAL A 136 -22.45 -18.56 8.15
CA VAL A 136 -21.10 -17.94 8.18
C VAL A 136 -20.15 -18.73 9.06
N ASP A 137 -20.62 -19.24 10.21
CA ASP A 137 -19.81 -20.01 11.14
C ASP A 137 -19.25 -21.30 10.54
N ASP A 138 -19.86 -21.82 9.47
CA ASP A 138 -19.43 -23.05 8.80
C ASP A 138 -18.29 -22.83 7.79
N ILE A 139 -18.02 -21.57 7.40
CA ILE A 139 -17.06 -21.23 6.33
C ILE A 139 -15.85 -20.44 6.82
N VAL A 140 -15.88 -19.99 8.07
CA VAL A 140 -14.79 -19.25 8.72
C VAL A 140 -13.75 -20.26 9.20
N GLN A 141 -12.52 -20.15 8.68
CA GLN A 141 -11.45 -21.11 8.89
C GLN A 141 -10.19 -20.43 9.42
N GLU A 142 -9.56 -21.04 10.42
CA GLU A 142 -8.25 -20.61 10.89
C GLU A 142 -7.20 -20.85 9.80
N SER A 143 -6.39 -19.82 9.50
CA SER A 143 -5.37 -19.91 8.45
C SER A 143 -4.09 -20.64 8.88
N GLY A 144 -3.96 -20.95 10.18
CA GLY A 144 -2.69 -21.37 10.80
C GLY A 144 -1.70 -20.22 10.97
N ARG A 145 -2.11 -18.98 10.71
CA ARG A 145 -1.36 -17.74 11.00
C ARG A 145 -2.10 -16.97 12.08
N ASP A 146 -1.37 -16.60 13.13
CA ASP A 146 -1.94 -15.88 14.26
C ASP A 146 -2.63 -14.59 13.81
N GLY A 147 -3.86 -14.36 14.30
CA GLY A 147 -4.66 -13.17 13.99
C GLY A 147 -5.34 -13.16 12.61
N LEU A 148 -5.13 -14.19 11.77
CA LEU A 148 -5.74 -14.27 10.44
C LEU A 148 -6.71 -15.45 10.32
N THR A 149 -7.98 -15.10 10.08
CA THR A 149 -9.02 -16.04 9.70
C THR A 149 -9.36 -15.88 8.22
N VAL A 150 -9.85 -16.94 7.59
CA VAL A 150 -10.07 -16.99 6.14
C VAL A 150 -11.46 -17.52 5.82
N VAL A 151 -12.08 -16.89 4.83
CA VAL A 151 -13.24 -17.41 4.12
C VAL A 151 -12.80 -17.70 2.69
N THR A 152 -12.69 -18.98 2.34
CA THR A 152 -12.39 -19.39 0.97
C THR A 152 -13.59 -19.16 0.05
N SER A 153 -13.40 -19.18 -1.27
CA SER A 153 -14.49 -18.93 -2.22
C SER A 153 -15.60 -19.99 -2.17
N GLY A 154 -15.26 -21.20 -1.75
CA GLY A 154 -16.08 -22.38 -1.95
C GLY A 154 -16.08 -22.85 -3.41
N PRO A 155 -16.95 -23.81 -3.76
CA PRO A 155 -17.06 -24.34 -5.12
C PRO A 155 -17.48 -23.26 -6.11
N GLN A 156 -16.93 -23.30 -7.32
CA GLN A 156 -17.27 -22.33 -8.36
C GLN A 156 -18.78 -22.42 -8.70
N PRO A 157 -19.56 -21.35 -8.47
CA PRO A 157 -20.99 -21.38 -8.75
C PRO A 157 -21.27 -21.12 -10.24
N PRO A 158 -22.44 -21.54 -10.77
CA PRO A 158 -22.83 -21.24 -12.14
C PRO A 158 -23.16 -19.74 -12.36
N ASN A 159 -23.45 -19.00 -11.28
CA ASN A 159 -23.94 -17.62 -11.29
C ASN A 159 -23.20 -16.70 -10.28
N PRO A 160 -21.88 -16.46 -10.43
CA PRO A 160 -21.09 -15.68 -9.46
C PRO A 160 -21.60 -14.25 -9.21
N ALA A 161 -21.96 -13.53 -10.28
CA ALA A 161 -22.37 -12.13 -10.18
C ALA A 161 -23.65 -11.97 -9.37
N GLU A 162 -24.65 -12.83 -9.60
CA GLU A 162 -25.92 -12.82 -8.88
C GLU A 162 -25.72 -13.09 -7.38
N LEU A 163 -24.78 -13.96 -7.03
CA LEU A 163 -24.46 -14.25 -5.63
C LEU A 163 -23.78 -13.06 -4.95
N LEU A 164 -22.78 -12.45 -5.60
CA LEU A 164 -22.06 -11.28 -5.06
C LEU A 164 -22.94 -10.02 -5.02
N GLY A 165 -23.92 -9.89 -5.91
CA GLY A 165 -24.91 -8.81 -5.88
C GLY A 165 -26.07 -9.02 -4.90
N SER A 166 -26.10 -10.15 -4.20
CA SER A 166 -27.21 -10.52 -3.32
C SER A 166 -27.18 -9.77 -1.99
N ARG A 167 -28.34 -9.66 -1.32
CA ARG A 167 -28.41 -9.17 0.07
C ARG A 167 -27.60 -10.04 1.02
N ARG A 168 -27.60 -11.36 0.78
CA ARG A 168 -26.87 -12.30 1.63
C ARG A 168 -25.36 -12.02 1.63
N PHE A 169 -24.78 -11.58 0.51
CA PHE A 169 -23.36 -11.19 0.51
C PHE A 169 -23.08 -10.00 1.44
N ARG A 170 -23.96 -9.00 1.46
CA ARG A 170 -23.86 -7.88 2.40
C ARG A 170 -24.05 -8.33 3.85
N ASP A 171 -25.00 -9.24 4.09
CA ASP A 171 -25.24 -9.78 5.43
C ASP A 171 -24.01 -10.55 5.95
N VAL A 172 -23.34 -11.32 5.08
CA VAL A 172 -22.07 -12.00 5.41
C VAL A 172 -20.99 -10.99 5.77
N LEU A 173 -20.77 -9.96 4.94
CA LEU A 173 -19.74 -8.96 5.23
C LEU A 173 -20.05 -8.16 6.51
N THR A 174 -21.31 -7.85 6.77
CA THR A 174 -21.74 -7.18 8.02
C THR A 174 -21.48 -8.04 9.24
N ASP A 175 -21.74 -9.34 9.14
CA ASP A 175 -21.48 -10.30 10.22
C ASP A 175 -19.96 -10.47 10.47
N LEU A 176 -19.14 -10.50 9.42
CA LEU A 176 -17.69 -10.53 9.56
C LEU A 176 -17.14 -9.21 10.14
N ASP A 177 -17.62 -8.06 9.67
CA ASP A 177 -17.22 -6.74 10.18
C ASP A 177 -17.49 -6.59 11.68
N ALA A 178 -18.58 -7.16 12.19
CA ALA A 178 -18.87 -7.17 13.62
C ALA A 178 -17.89 -8.04 14.46
N ARG A 179 -17.13 -8.94 13.83
CA ARG A 179 -16.27 -9.94 14.50
C ARG A 179 -14.79 -9.60 14.41
N TYR A 180 -14.37 -8.95 13.34
CA TYR A 180 -12.97 -8.66 13.01
C TYR A 180 -12.71 -7.17 12.98
N ASP A 181 -11.46 -6.78 13.23
CA ASP A 181 -11.05 -5.38 13.16
C ASP A 181 -10.87 -4.95 11.69
N TYR A 182 -10.52 -5.91 10.81
CA TYR A 182 -10.48 -5.73 9.35
C TYR A 182 -11.05 -6.93 8.60
N VAL A 183 -11.81 -6.66 7.53
CA VAL A 183 -12.26 -7.63 6.54
C VAL A 183 -11.65 -7.26 5.18
N ILE A 184 -10.69 -8.05 4.72
CA ILE A 184 -10.03 -7.86 3.42
C ILE A 184 -10.68 -8.77 2.40
N VAL A 185 -11.18 -8.23 1.29
CA VAL A 185 -11.92 -8.97 0.26
C VAL A 185 -11.10 -9.02 -1.03
N ASP A 186 -10.57 -10.18 -1.43
CA ASP A 186 -9.98 -10.36 -2.77
C ASP A 186 -11.10 -10.49 -3.80
N ALA A 187 -11.18 -9.54 -4.73
CA ALA A 187 -12.24 -9.50 -5.74
C ALA A 187 -11.69 -9.81 -7.15
N SER A 188 -12.56 -10.29 -8.04
CA SER A 188 -12.22 -10.44 -9.47
C SER A 188 -11.78 -9.11 -10.12
N PRO A 189 -11.06 -9.14 -11.26
CA PRO A 189 -10.68 -7.92 -11.96
C PRO A 189 -11.87 -7.22 -12.63
N VAL A 190 -11.77 -5.89 -12.75
CA VAL A 190 -12.87 -4.98 -13.14
C VAL A 190 -13.25 -5.05 -14.62
N ILE A 191 -12.29 -5.21 -15.54
CA ILE A 191 -12.57 -5.16 -16.98
C ILE A 191 -13.28 -6.42 -17.51
N PRO A 192 -12.86 -7.66 -17.19
CA PRO A 192 -13.43 -8.83 -17.82
C PRO A 192 -14.81 -9.22 -17.26
N VAL A 193 -15.14 -8.81 -16.04
CA VAL A 193 -16.37 -9.22 -15.33
C VAL A 193 -16.92 -8.10 -14.46
N THR A 194 -18.21 -8.17 -14.13
CA THR A 194 -18.91 -7.14 -13.32
C THR A 194 -18.78 -7.35 -11.81
N ASP A 195 -18.15 -8.44 -11.38
CA ASP A 195 -18.13 -8.90 -9.98
C ASP A 195 -17.50 -7.86 -9.05
N ALA A 196 -16.40 -7.20 -9.47
CA ALA A 196 -15.73 -6.16 -8.70
C ALA A 196 -16.64 -4.97 -8.37
N ALA A 197 -17.51 -4.58 -9.31
CA ALA A 197 -18.47 -3.51 -9.10
C ALA A 197 -19.53 -3.90 -8.07
N LEU A 198 -19.99 -5.15 -8.08
CA LEU A 198 -20.97 -5.64 -7.11
C LEU A 198 -20.36 -5.70 -5.71
N VAL A 199 -19.12 -6.19 -5.59
CA VAL A 199 -18.36 -6.18 -4.34
C VAL A 199 -18.17 -4.74 -3.84
N SER A 200 -17.85 -3.78 -4.72
CA SER A 200 -17.65 -2.38 -4.33
C SER A 200 -18.87 -1.73 -3.66
N SER A 201 -20.08 -2.26 -3.90
CA SER A 201 -21.32 -1.77 -3.26
C SER A 201 -21.57 -2.33 -1.86
N ALA A 202 -20.71 -3.24 -1.39
CA ALA A 202 -20.86 -3.97 -0.14
C ALA A 202 -19.66 -3.79 0.81
N VAL A 203 -18.70 -2.93 0.45
CA VAL A 203 -17.47 -2.64 1.20
C VAL A 203 -17.34 -1.12 1.40
N ASP A 204 -16.53 -0.69 2.37
CA ASP A 204 -16.32 0.73 2.67
C ASP A 204 -15.48 1.43 1.60
N GLY A 205 -14.64 0.65 0.92
CA GLY A 205 -13.90 1.10 -0.24
C GLY A 205 -12.97 0.04 -0.81
N LEU A 206 -12.24 0.42 -1.84
CA LEU A 206 -11.36 -0.49 -2.58
C LEU A 206 -9.95 0.05 -2.75
N ILE A 207 -9.00 -0.88 -2.72
CA ILE A 207 -7.62 -0.70 -3.13
C ILE A 207 -7.48 -1.25 -4.54
N LEU A 208 -6.96 -0.41 -5.45
CA LEU A 208 -6.73 -0.81 -6.85
C LEU A 208 -5.25 -1.17 -7.05
N ALA A 209 -4.98 -2.44 -7.35
CA ALA A 209 -3.68 -2.90 -7.81
C ALA A 209 -3.47 -2.52 -9.29
N VAL A 210 -2.30 -1.95 -9.59
CA VAL A 210 -1.87 -1.57 -10.94
C VAL A 210 -0.49 -2.17 -11.19
N SER A 211 -0.32 -2.95 -12.26
CA SER A 211 0.95 -3.63 -12.54
C SER A 211 1.93 -2.74 -13.31
N HIS A 212 3.14 -2.59 -12.77
CA HIS A 212 4.22 -1.86 -13.43
C HIS A 212 4.63 -2.54 -14.74
N GLY A 213 4.55 -1.78 -15.84
CA GLY A 213 5.02 -2.21 -17.15
C GLY A 213 4.10 -3.18 -17.88
N ASP A 214 3.03 -3.66 -17.24
CA ASP A 214 2.02 -4.53 -17.86
C ASP A 214 0.70 -3.79 -18.11
N THR A 215 0.20 -3.05 -17.12
CA THR A 215 -1.04 -2.27 -17.26
C THR A 215 -0.85 -1.14 -18.26
N THR A 216 -1.79 -0.97 -19.19
CA THR A 216 -1.79 0.17 -20.13
C THR A 216 -2.63 1.33 -19.61
N VAL A 217 -2.36 2.55 -20.10
CA VAL A 217 -3.19 3.74 -19.81
C VAL A 217 -4.64 3.49 -20.19
N ASP A 218 -4.91 2.82 -21.33
CA ASP A 218 -6.28 2.52 -21.77
C ASP A 218 -6.98 1.56 -20.80
N GLN A 219 -6.27 0.53 -20.31
CA GLN A 219 -6.79 -0.41 -19.31
C GLN A 219 -7.09 0.31 -17.99
N LEU A 220 -6.17 1.15 -17.50
CA LEU A 220 -6.37 1.89 -16.26
C LEU A 220 -7.52 2.91 -16.37
N THR A 221 -7.61 3.61 -17.51
CA THR A 221 -8.69 4.57 -17.78
C THR A 221 -10.05 3.88 -17.84
N ARG A 222 -10.13 2.71 -18.49
CA ARG A 222 -11.35 1.91 -18.55
C ARG A 222 -11.74 1.35 -17.18
N THR A 223 -10.75 0.88 -16.42
CA THR A 223 -10.96 0.40 -15.03
C THR A 223 -11.54 1.51 -14.17
N THR A 224 -10.92 2.70 -14.20
CA THR A 224 -11.38 3.87 -13.45
C THR A 224 -12.80 4.27 -13.88
N SER A 225 -13.05 4.38 -15.19
CA SER A 225 -14.39 4.71 -15.71
C SER A 225 -15.45 3.72 -15.22
N ASN A 226 -15.16 2.42 -15.23
CA ASN A 226 -16.09 1.39 -14.76
C ASN A 226 -16.37 1.52 -13.25
N LEU A 227 -15.34 1.76 -12.43
CA LEU A 227 -15.48 1.94 -10.98
C LEU A 227 -16.28 3.22 -10.65
N THR A 228 -15.97 4.33 -11.32
CA THR A 228 -16.71 5.59 -11.17
C THR A 228 -18.18 5.44 -11.57
N GLN A 229 -18.47 4.71 -12.66
CA GLN A 229 -19.84 4.53 -13.15
C GLN A 229 -20.74 3.81 -12.13
N VAL A 230 -20.17 2.93 -11.31
CA VAL A 230 -20.91 2.19 -10.27
C VAL A 230 -20.85 2.86 -8.90
N GLY A 231 -20.23 4.03 -8.80
CA GLY A 231 -20.09 4.79 -7.56
C GLY A 231 -19.13 4.16 -6.56
N ALA A 232 -18.15 3.39 -7.03
CA ALA A 232 -17.19 2.73 -6.16
C ALA A 232 -16.23 3.74 -5.49
N HIS A 233 -15.98 3.57 -4.19
CA HIS A 233 -15.05 4.42 -3.45
C HIS A 233 -13.62 3.86 -3.51
N VAL A 234 -12.76 4.46 -4.32
CA VAL A 234 -11.35 4.07 -4.43
C VAL A 234 -10.52 4.73 -3.34
N LEU A 235 -10.18 3.97 -2.30
CA LEU A 235 -9.39 4.44 -1.15
C LEU A 235 -7.96 4.79 -1.56
N GLY A 236 -7.39 4.02 -2.48
CA GLY A 236 -6.06 4.27 -3.00
C GLY A 236 -5.60 3.25 -4.01
N THR A 237 -4.43 3.51 -4.59
CA THR A 237 -3.80 2.66 -5.60
C THR A 237 -2.48 2.10 -5.09
N VAL A 238 -2.18 0.86 -5.45
CA VAL A 238 -0.92 0.19 -5.14
C VAL A 238 -0.23 -0.19 -6.43
N PHE A 239 1.00 0.29 -6.61
CA PHE A 239 1.80 -0.03 -7.79
C PHE A 239 2.54 -1.35 -7.57
N THR A 240 2.05 -2.42 -8.19
CA THR A 240 2.54 -3.79 -8.01
C THR A 240 3.63 -4.13 -9.03
N MET A 241 4.44 -5.14 -8.72
CA MET A 241 5.48 -5.68 -9.59
C MET A 241 6.52 -4.65 -10.07
N THR A 242 6.79 -3.63 -9.26
CA THR A 242 7.82 -2.63 -9.59
C THR A 242 9.23 -3.25 -9.59
N PRO A 243 10.15 -2.76 -10.42
CA PRO A 243 11.54 -3.20 -10.38
C PRO A 243 12.18 -2.93 -9.02
N LYS A 244 13.04 -3.85 -8.53
CA LYS A 244 13.75 -3.72 -7.24
C LYS A 244 14.56 -2.41 -7.11
N SER A 245 14.95 -1.77 -8.22
CA SER A 245 15.66 -0.48 -8.23
C SER A 245 14.76 0.72 -7.88
N GLU A 246 13.47 0.67 -8.20
CA GLU A 246 12.52 1.74 -7.91
C GLU A 246 12.01 1.69 -6.46
N GLY A 247 11.93 0.48 -5.88
CA GLY A 247 11.63 0.31 -4.46
C GLY A 247 12.66 0.98 -3.53
N LYS A 248 13.93 1.07 -3.92
CA LYS A 248 15.01 1.71 -3.14
C LYS A 248 14.86 3.24 -3.01
N GLY A 249 14.17 3.89 -3.95
CA GLY A 249 13.95 5.34 -3.90
C GLY A 249 13.09 5.78 -2.71
N TYR A 250 12.18 4.90 -2.26
CA TYR A 250 11.34 5.13 -1.09
C TYR A 250 12.10 4.94 0.24
N TYR A 251 12.94 3.91 0.35
CA TYR A 251 13.79 3.69 1.56
C TYR A 251 14.72 4.86 1.89
N ARG A 252 15.10 5.69 0.91
CA ARG A 252 15.99 6.83 1.16
C ARG A 252 15.27 8.08 1.66
N ASN A 253 13.95 8.19 1.45
CA ASN A 253 13.20 9.42 1.72
C ASN A 253 12.35 9.36 2.99
N GLY A 254 12.25 8.20 3.65
CA GLY A 254 11.62 8.05 4.97
C GLY A 254 12.68 7.88 6.08
N TYR A 255 13.14 9.00 6.65
CA TYR A 255 13.84 9.10 7.94
C TYR A 255 14.95 8.07 8.25
N GLY A 256 16.18 8.41 7.87
CA GLY A 256 17.38 7.88 8.51
C GLY A 256 17.54 8.40 9.94
N TYR A 257 16.96 7.70 10.92
CA TYR A 257 17.40 7.79 12.31
C TYR A 257 18.52 6.76 12.52
N GLY A 258 19.77 7.19 12.39
CA GLY A 258 20.89 6.29 12.62
C GLY A 258 22.25 6.76 12.13
N ASN A 259 22.66 8.02 12.36
CA ASN A 259 24.10 8.31 12.50
C ASN A 259 24.46 9.67 13.16
N THR A 260 23.66 10.18 14.09
CA THR A 260 24.03 11.38 14.86
C THR A 260 24.92 11.09 16.08
N ALA A 261 25.26 9.82 16.36
CA ALA A 261 26.26 9.48 17.39
C ALA A 261 27.71 9.73 16.91
N ALA A 262 28.00 9.59 15.61
CA ALA A 262 29.35 9.76 15.06
C ALA A 262 29.73 11.23 14.71
N ALA A 263 28.76 12.15 14.77
CA ALA A 263 28.97 13.58 14.53
C ALA A 263 29.20 14.38 15.83
N VAL A 264 28.64 13.94 16.96
CA VAL A 264 28.79 14.62 18.27
C VAL A 264 30.15 14.36 18.93
N GLN A 265 30.81 13.25 18.61
CA GLN A 265 32.17 12.97 19.08
C GLN A 265 33.28 13.68 18.29
N ARG A 266 32.99 14.18 17.07
CA ARG A 266 33.96 14.98 16.28
C ARG A 266 33.87 16.48 16.56
N SER A 267 32.73 16.99 17.00
CA SER A 267 32.58 18.40 17.40
C SER A 267 33.11 18.68 18.82
N SER A 268 33.12 17.69 19.70
CA SER A 268 33.66 17.82 21.07
C SER A 268 35.18 17.77 21.17
N GLN A 269 35.88 17.17 20.20
CA GLN A 269 37.36 17.22 20.11
C GLN A 269 37.91 18.45 19.37
N ALA A 270 37.10 19.14 18.56
CA ALA A 270 37.51 20.34 17.82
C ALA A 270 37.33 21.64 18.63
N ALA A 271 36.57 21.62 19.72
CA ALA A 271 36.26 22.81 20.53
C ALA A 271 37.20 23.01 21.74
N THR A 272 38.15 22.12 22.00
CA THR A 272 39.13 22.23 23.10
C THR A 272 40.53 22.69 22.65
N ALA A 273 40.68 23.17 21.41
CA ALA A 273 41.99 23.56 20.86
C ALA A 273 41.95 24.95 20.21
N SER A 274 41.64 26.00 20.99
CA SER A 274 41.95 27.39 20.62
C SER A 274 41.81 28.36 21.80
N GLU A 275 42.78 28.33 22.72
CA GLU A 275 43.13 29.53 23.50
C GLU A 275 44.26 30.31 22.79
N PRO A 276 44.26 31.65 22.81
CA PRO A 276 45.18 32.46 22.03
C PRO A 276 46.50 32.70 22.77
N ALA A 277 47.63 32.44 22.10
CA ALA A 277 48.96 32.82 22.56
C ALA A 277 49.48 34.04 21.79
N ALA A 278 50.13 34.92 22.53
CA ALA A 278 50.45 36.31 22.24
C ALA A 278 51.49 36.57 21.13
N GLN A 279 51.42 37.80 20.60
CA GLN A 279 52.39 38.49 19.75
C GLN A 279 53.74 38.74 20.46
N PRO A 280 54.86 38.89 19.72
CA PRO A 280 55.37 40.24 19.36
C PRO A 280 56.02 40.29 17.94
N ALA A 281 55.84 41.30 17.09
CA ALA A 281 56.30 42.69 17.03
C ALA A 281 57.53 42.96 16.09
N ARG A 282 57.32 43.89 15.13
CA ARG A 282 58.20 44.93 14.50
C ARG A 282 59.13 44.61 13.31
N HIS A 283 58.86 45.23 12.15
CA HIS A 283 59.65 46.30 11.44
C HIS A 283 59.05 46.54 10.03
N GLY A 284 58.47 47.71 9.72
CA GLY A 284 59.07 48.82 8.93
C GLY A 284 58.67 48.68 7.44
N VAL A 285 58.29 49.69 6.62
CA VAL A 285 58.53 51.15 6.56
C VAL A 285 57.54 51.74 5.50
N ASP A 286 57.03 52.97 5.73
CA ASP A 286 56.57 54.05 4.80
C ASP A 286 55.55 53.77 3.64
N ALA A 287 54.65 54.65 3.18
CA ALA A 287 54.37 56.08 3.36
C ALA A 287 52.91 56.41 2.92
N ALA A 288 52.38 57.52 3.47
CA ALA A 288 51.42 58.51 2.96
C ALA A 288 50.46 58.16 1.79
N ASP A 289 49.17 58.46 1.92
CA ASP A 289 48.63 59.81 1.66
C ASP A 289 47.18 59.94 2.16
N SER A 290 46.79 61.18 2.36
CA SER A 290 45.63 61.72 3.07
C SER A 290 44.55 62.27 2.13
N SER A 291 43.43 62.66 2.73
CA SER A 291 42.33 63.54 2.27
C SER A 291 40.99 62.82 2.03
N ASP A 292 39.96 63.03 2.86
CA ASP A 292 39.00 64.18 2.91
C ASP A 292 37.73 63.78 2.11
N ALA A 293 36.45 64.03 2.44
CA ALA A 293 35.74 64.80 3.47
C ALA A 293 34.26 64.34 3.48
N ALA A 294 33.53 64.75 4.54
CA ALA A 294 32.11 65.18 4.60
C ALA A 294 30.99 64.26 4.05
N SER A 295 30.03 63.76 4.85
CA SER A 295 28.94 64.42 5.64
C SER A 295 27.71 64.92 4.84
N ARG A 296 26.53 64.64 5.44
CA ARG A 296 25.14 65.16 5.25
C ARG A 296 24.25 64.34 4.29
N GLU A 297 23.17 63.67 4.71
CA GLU A 297 21.97 64.05 5.49
C GLU A 297 20.87 64.74 4.65
N THR A 298 19.70 64.08 4.54
CA THR A 298 18.29 64.55 4.35
C THR A 298 17.45 63.37 3.79
N VAL A 299 16.47 62.77 4.49
CA VAL A 299 15.10 63.18 4.90
C VAL A 299 14.10 63.35 3.73
N GLY A 300 12.96 62.63 3.81
CA GLY A 300 11.70 62.83 3.08
C GLY A 300 11.15 61.52 2.48
N ALA A 301 10.23 60.77 3.09
CA ALA A 301 8.81 61.01 3.42
C ALA A 301 7.83 60.92 2.22
N ASP A 302 6.82 60.06 2.41
CA ASP A 302 5.44 60.09 1.87
C ASP A 302 5.19 60.00 0.34
N ARG A 303 4.65 58.85 -0.11
CA ARG A 303 3.20 58.57 -0.16
C ARG A 303 2.92 57.14 -0.61
#